data_AF-A0A7C6DJC1-F1
#
_entry.id   AF-A0A7C6DJC1-F1
#
_cell.length_a   1.000
_cell.length_b   1.000
_cell.length_c   1.000
_cell.angle_alpha   90.00
_cell.angle_beta   90.00
_cell.angle_gamma   90.00
#
_symmetry.space_group_name_H-M   'P 1'
#
loop_
_entity.id
_entity.type
_entity.pdbx_description
1 polymer ?
#
loop_
_entity_poly.entity_id
_entity_poly.type
_entity_poly.pdbx_seq_one_letter_code
_entity_poly.pdbx_strand_id
1 'polypeptide(L)'
;MNDNKPISSRTLLIAVLTVTAVILSVAHLVPPQSAQATMSIKDRDYSLVTTRSSRGDEIVYVTENRSGQVAVFSWDAGRKTLEFRGAGSLADAFK
;
A
#
# COMPACT_ATOMS: atom_id res chain seq x y z
N MET A 1 -14.36 -45.23 29.07
CA MET A 1 -15.67 -44.60 28.84
C MET A 1 -15.38 -43.22 28.30
N ASN A 2 -15.51 -43.03 26.98
CA ASN A 2 -15.04 -41.80 26.32
C ASN A 2 -16.20 -40.80 26.27
N ASP A 3 -16.13 -39.78 27.13
CA ASP A 3 -17.11 -38.69 27.19
C ASP A 3 -16.91 -37.76 25.97
N ASN A 4 -17.55 -38.10 24.86
CA ASN A 4 -17.67 -37.19 23.72
C ASN A 4 -18.81 -36.20 23.97
N LYS A 5 -18.53 -35.18 24.78
CA LYS A 5 -19.46 -34.08 25.02
C LYS A 5 -19.60 -33.24 23.73
N PRO A 6 -20.82 -33.02 23.20
CA PRO A 6 -21.01 -32.22 22.00
C PRO A 6 -20.59 -30.76 22.27
N ILE A 7 -19.70 -30.25 21.44
CA ILE A 7 -19.23 -28.85 21.50
C ILE A 7 -20.40 -27.92 21.19
N SER A 8 -20.57 -26.88 22.03
CA SER A 8 -21.55 -25.82 21.84
C SER A 8 -21.18 -24.93 20.65
N SER A 9 -22.18 -24.56 19.83
CA SER A 9 -22.00 -23.67 18.67
C SER A 9 -21.38 -22.32 19.04
N ARG A 10 -21.67 -21.82 20.24
CA ARG A 10 -21.05 -20.60 20.79
C ARG A 10 -19.56 -20.77 21.01
N THR A 11 -19.15 -21.92 21.55
CA THR A 11 -17.74 -22.25 21.77
C THR A 11 -16.99 -22.39 20.45
N LEU A 12 -17.63 -22.96 19.43
CA LEU A 12 -17.07 -23.06 18.08
C LEU A 12 -16.92 -21.68 17.42
N LEU A 13 -17.93 -20.80 17.54
CA LEU A 13 -17.87 -19.42 17.04
C LEU A 13 -16.73 -18.63 17.69
N ILE A 14 -16.65 -18.67 19.02
CA ILE A 14 -15.59 -17.98 19.77
C ILE A 14 -14.22 -18.50 19.33
N ALA A 15 -14.04 -19.81 19.18
CA ALA A 15 -12.79 -20.39 18.72
C ALA A 15 -12.39 -19.96 17.30
N VAL A 16 -13.36 -19.87 16.38
CA VAL A 16 -13.08 -19.40 15.01
C VAL A 16 -12.70 -17.92 15.02
N LEU A 17 -13.46 -17.07 15.72
CA LEU A 17 -13.17 -15.64 15.81
C LEU A 17 -11.81 -15.35 16.44
N THR A 18 -11.43 -16.07 17.50
CA THR A 18 -10.11 -15.87 18.13
C THR A 18 -8.98 -16.30 17.22
N VAL A 19 -9.11 -17.42 16.50
CA VAL A 19 -8.10 -17.86 15.53
C VAL A 19 -7.97 -16.86 14.38
N THR A 20 -9.09 -16.38 13.81
CA THR A 20 -9.06 -15.36 12.75
C THR A 20 -8.43 -14.05 13.24
N ALA A 21 -8.77 -13.60 14.44
CA ALA A 21 -8.19 -12.40 15.04
C ALA A 21 -6.67 -12.53 15.24
N VAL A 22 -6.18 -13.69 15.70
CA VAL A 22 -4.74 -13.94 15.85
C VAL A 22 -4.04 -13.92 14.49
N ILE A 23 -4.61 -14.57 13.47
CA ILE A 23 -4.05 -14.56 12.11
C ILE A 23 -3.96 -13.13 11.56
N LEU A 24 -5.03 -12.33 11.69
CA LEU A 24 -5.02 -10.93 11.26
C LEU A 24 -4.05 -10.07 12.06
N SER A 25 -3.93 -10.31 13.37
CA SER A 25 -2.98 -9.58 14.22
C SER A 25 -1.54 -9.85 13.81
N VAL A 26 -1.20 -11.11 13.48
CA VAL A 26 0.13 -11.45 12.96
C VAL A 26 0.36 -10.87 11.57
N ALA A 27 -0.65 -10.92 10.69
CA ALA A 27 -0.57 -10.30 9.36
C ALA A 27 -0.34 -8.78 9.43
N HIS A 28 -0.93 -8.10 10.43
CA HIS A 28 -0.73 -6.66 10.63
C HIS A 28 0.68 -6.30 11.12
N LEU A 29 1.37 -7.22 11.79
CA LEU A 29 2.76 -7.03 12.24
C LEU A 29 3.77 -7.23 11.11
N VAL A 30 3.38 -7.81 9.97
CA VAL A 30 4.22 -7.87 8.78
C VAL A 30 4.14 -6.50 8.10
N PRO A 31 5.20 -5.67 8.16
CA PRO A 31 5.18 -4.41 7.44
C PRO A 31 4.94 -4.71 5.96
N PRO A 32 4.05 -3.95 5.29
CA PRO A 32 3.87 -4.11 3.85
C PRO A 32 5.26 -4.00 3.22
N GLN A 33 5.62 -4.97 2.37
CA GLN A 33 6.88 -4.95 1.64
C GLN A 33 7.09 -3.53 1.11
N SER A 34 8.10 -2.85 1.66
CA SER A 34 8.47 -1.51 1.21
C SER A 34 8.67 -1.63 -0.28
N ALA A 35 7.89 -0.89 -1.06
CA ALA A 35 8.13 -0.80 -2.49
C ALA A 35 9.60 -0.38 -2.64
N GLN A 36 10.42 -1.32 -3.11
CA GLN A 36 11.75 -0.97 -3.57
C GLN A 36 11.49 0.06 -4.66
N ALA A 37 11.88 1.31 -4.42
CA ALA A 37 11.69 2.42 -5.35
C ALA A 37 12.14 1.94 -6.73
N THR A 38 11.17 1.53 -7.54
CA THR A 38 11.46 0.93 -8.84
C THR A 38 11.58 2.11 -9.76
N MET A 39 12.80 2.66 -9.77
CA MET A 39 13.13 3.79 -10.61
C MET A 39 13.18 3.30 -12.05
N SER A 40 12.20 3.72 -12.85
CA SER A 40 12.26 3.55 -14.30
C SER A 40 12.67 4.88 -14.91
N ILE A 41 13.79 4.87 -15.65
CA ILE A 41 14.27 6.01 -16.42
C ILE A 41 13.90 5.76 -17.86
N LYS A 42 12.97 6.55 -18.40
CA LYS A 42 12.61 6.52 -19.82
C LYS A 42 13.28 7.68 -20.53
N ASP A 43 14.10 7.37 -21.53
CA ASP A 43 14.76 8.32 -22.42
C ASP A 43 15.60 9.42 -21.73
N ARG A 44 16.00 9.22 -20.46
CA ARG A 44 16.65 10.19 -19.55
C ARG A 44 15.84 11.45 -19.22
N ASP A 45 14.78 11.75 -19.97
CA ASP A 45 13.97 12.94 -19.76
C ASP A 45 12.98 12.78 -18.61
N TYR A 46 12.51 11.56 -18.35
CA TYR A 46 11.55 11.29 -17.28
C TYR A 46 12.03 10.20 -16.35
N SER A 47 11.89 10.43 -15.04
CA SER A 47 12.02 9.41 -14.01
C SER A 47 10.67 9.15 -13.35
N LEU A 48 10.34 7.87 -13.20
CA LEU A 48 9.15 7.42 -12.48
C LEU A 48 9.56 6.76 -11.18
N VAL A 49 8.92 7.16 -10.08
CA VAL A 49 9.11 6.56 -8.76
C VAL A 49 7.76 6.21 -8.17
N THR A 50 7.57 4.93 -7.85
CA THR A 50 6.40 4.45 -7.12
C THR A 50 6.69 4.35 -5.62
N THR A 51 5.75 4.78 -4.79
CA THR A 51 5.81 4.65 -3.33
C THR A 51 4.43 4.36 -2.76
N ARG A 52 4.34 3.86 -1.53
CA ARG A 52 3.05 3.80 -0.82
C ARG A 52 2.84 5.07 0.00
N SER A 53 1.62 5.59 -0.09
CA SER A 53 1.05 6.57 0.83
C SER A 53 0.93 6.00 2.24
N SER A 54 0.98 6.87 3.25
CA SER A 54 0.68 6.51 4.64
C SER A 54 -0.73 5.94 4.84
N ARG A 55 -1.65 6.20 3.89
CA ARG A 55 -3.00 5.65 3.87
C ARG A 55 -3.11 4.30 3.14
N GLY A 56 -2.01 3.77 2.60
CA GLY A 56 -1.97 2.49 1.90
C GLY A 56 -2.13 2.57 0.38
N ASP A 57 -2.47 3.74 -0.17
CA ASP A 57 -2.55 3.97 -1.62
C ASP A 57 -1.17 3.91 -2.27
N GLU A 58 -1.10 3.59 -3.56
CA GLU A 58 0.15 3.69 -4.33
C GLU A 58 0.24 5.07 -4.98
N ILE A 59 1.39 5.72 -4.85
CA ILE A 59 1.69 7.04 -5.40
C ILE A 59 2.77 6.88 -6.46
N VAL A 60 2.58 7.55 -7.59
CA VAL A 60 3.55 7.61 -8.69
C VAL A 60 4.01 9.06 -8.82
N TYR A 61 5.30 9.28 -8.61
CA TYR A 61 5.97 10.53 -8.96
C TYR A 61 6.52 10.41 -10.37
N VAL A 62 6.21 11.40 -11.20
CA VAL A 62 6.78 11.55 -12.54
C VAL A 62 7.59 12.82 -12.55
N THR A 63 8.90 12.70 -12.67
CA THR A 63 9.82 13.83 -12.68
C THR A 63 10.37 14.02 -14.09
N GLU A 64 10.19 15.20 -14.66
CA GLU A 64 10.94 15.62 -15.84
C GLU A 64 12.33 16.07 -15.39
N ASN A 65 13.35 15.28 -15.68
CA ASN A 65 14.70 15.47 -15.16
C ASN A 65 15.37 16.76 -15.67
N ARG A 66 14.92 17.30 -16.80
CA ARG A 66 15.50 18.52 -17.41
C ARG A 66 15.00 19.80 -16.74
N SER A 67 13.69 19.93 -16.54
CA SER A 67 13.08 21.12 -15.93
C SER A 67 13.00 21.00 -14.40
N GLY A 68 13.07 19.79 -13.86
CA GLY A 68 12.79 19.51 -12.46
C GLY A 68 11.31 19.58 -12.09
N GLN A 69 10.40 19.65 -13.08
CA GLN A 69 8.97 19.53 -12.81
C GLN A 69 8.63 18.11 -12.35
N VAL A 70 7.76 18.03 -11.36
CA VAL A 70 7.24 16.78 -10.80
C VAL A 70 5.73 16.82 -10.87
N ALA A 71 5.13 15.77 -11.41
CA ALA A 71 3.71 15.48 -11.27
C ALA A 71 3.52 14.28 -10.34
N VAL A 72 2.50 14.37 -9.49
CA VAL A 72 2.16 13.34 -8.51
C VAL A 72 0.81 12.74 -8.87
N PHE A 73 0.76 11.42 -8.93
CA PHE A 73 -0.45 10.65 -9.17
C PHE A 73 -0.65 9.67 -8.02
N SER A 74 -1.90 9.36 -7.70
CA SER A 74 -2.22 8.20 -6.85
C SER A 74 -2.99 7.17 -7.66
N TRP A 75 -2.73 5.90 -7.41
CA TRP A 75 -3.50 4.80 -7.92
C TRP A 75 -4.75 4.58 -7.06
N ASP A 76 -5.93 4.72 -7.67
CA ASP A 76 -7.18 4.25 -7.08
C ASP A 76 -7.37 2.77 -7.44
N ALA A 77 -7.22 1.89 -6.46
CA ALA A 77 -7.37 0.44 -6.66
C ALA A 77 -8.82 0.01 -6.93
N GLY A 78 -9.81 0.76 -6.44
CA GLY A 78 -11.23 0.48 -6.66
C GLY A 78 -11.65 0.78 -8.11
N ARG A 79 -11.12 1.88 -8.67
CA ARG A 79 -11.42 2.31 -10.05
C ARG A 79 -10.40 1.80 -11.07
N LYS A 80 -9.24 1.33 -10.62
CA LYS A 80 -8.08 0.96 -11.45
C LYS A 80 -7.62 2.12 -12.34
N THR A 81 -7.55 3.33 -11.76
CA THR A 81 -7.18 4.55 -12.48
C THR A 81 -6.11 5.33 -11.73
N LEU A 82 -5.29 6.07 -12.47
CA LEU A 82 -4.40 7.09 -11.89
C LEU A 82 -5.18 8.39 -11.71
N GLU A 83 -5.19 8.90 -10.49
CA GLU A 83 -5.73 10.20 -10.14
C GLU A 83 -4.61 11.23 -9.99
N PHE A 84 -4.72 12.35 -10.69
CA PHE A 84 -3.78 13.46 -10.54
C PHE A 84 -3.94 14.11 -9.16
N ARG A 85 -2.84 14.29 -8.45
CA ARG A 85 -2.81 14.91 -7.12
C ARG A 85 -2.21 16.30 -7.12
N GLY A 86 -1.30 16.60 -8.05
CA GLY A 86 -0.69 17.91 -8.18
C GLY A 86 0.57 17.88 -9.03
N ALA A 87 1.05 19.07 -9.40
CA ALA A 87 2.32 19.24 -10.08
C ALA A 87 3.03 20.50 -9.56
N GLY A 88 4.36 20.50 -9.61
CA GLY A 88 5.17 21.61 -9.16
C GLY A 88 6.65 21.43 -9.46
N SER A 89 7.47 22.43 -9.15
CA SER A 89 8.92 22.30 -9.23
C SER A 89 9.45 21.52 -8.04
N LEU A 90 10.36 20.57 -8.30
CA LEU A 90 11.09 19.89 -7.25
C LEU A 90 11.88 20.88 -6.37
N ALA A 91 12.33 21.99 -6.95
CA ALA A 91 13.07 23.03 -6.20
C ALA A 91 12.21 23.72 -5.13
N ASP A 92 10.89 23.80 -5.33
CA ASP A 92 9.99 24.41 -4.34
C ASP A 92 9.69 23.47 -3.17
N ALA A 93 9.91 22.16 -3.34
CA ALA A 93 9.70 21.16 -2.29
C ALA A 93 10.81 21.14 -1.23
N PHE A 94 11.96 21.77 -1.50
CA PHE A 94 13.13 21.78 -0.62
C PHE A 94 13.49 23.15 -0.03
N LYS A 95 12.65 24.17 -0.27
CA LYS A 95 12.78 25.49 0.38
C LYS A 95 12.14 25.48 1.76
#